data_AF-A0A3B9YBL9-F1
#
_entry.id   AF-A0A3B9YBL9-F1
#
_cell.length_a   1.000
_cell.length_b   1.000
_cell.length_c   1.000
_cell.angle_alpha   90.00
_cell.angle_beta   90.00
_cell.angle_gamma   90.00
#
_symmetry.space_group_name_H-M   'P 1'
#
loop_
_entity.id
_entity.type
_entity.pdbx_description
1 polymer ?
#
loop_
_entity_poly.entity_id
_entity_poly.type
_entity_poly.pdbx_seq_one_letter_code
_entity_poly.pdbx_strand_id
1 'polypeptide(L)'
;MKTKTTQTLSVGGCLTRQGLDIIVEQRKFPIVYPKKIWQSTPIWLKKFLLDNLTFAETHYLPLMLKKSGVDYSTNYPLFEPIFYKNQLLDMLICEKTDKVKPLSYLRRFYNLTFSFASSISRWPKAKTGRPFSFDPKTVVIPFTFGKESLTTLALSLEIGLRPVLFYSQEPVQPYEESYKKRQLASLSR
;
A
#
# COMPACT_ATOMS: atom_id res chain seq x y z
N MET A 1 22.55 -29.87 -11.30
CA MET A 1 21.13 -29.84 -10.88
C MET A 1 20.46 -28.60 -11.45
N LYS A 2 19.63 -28.73 -12.50
CA LYS A 2 18.81 -27.62 -13.00
C LYS A 2 17.66 -27.44 -12.01
N THR A 3 17.70 -26.38 -11.20
CA THR A 3 16.56 -25.96 -10.37
C THR A 3 15.36 -25.74 -11.29
N LYS A 4 14.29 -26.53 -11.14
CA LYS A 4 12.99 -26.25 -11.76
C LYS A 4 12.62 -24.83 -11.36
N THR A 5 12.72 -23.88 -12.29
CA THR A 5 12.26 -22.52 -12.05
C THR A 5 10.76 -22.60 -11.86
N THR A 6 10.28 -22.42 -10.63
CA THR A 6 8.85 -22.34 -10.33
C THR A 6 8.25 -21.28 -11.24
N GLN A 7 7.30 -21.68 -12.09
CA GLN A 7 6.73 -20.79 -13.10
C GLN A 7 5.92 -19.67 -12.46
N THR A 8 5.26 -19.96 -11.33
CA THR A 8 4.50 -19.01 -10.53
C THR A 8 5.32 -18.46 -9.36
N LEU A 9 4.98 -17.24 -8.95
CA LEU A 9 5.53 -16.57 -7.77
C LEU A 9 4.68 -16.94 -6.55
N SER A 10 5.30 -17.42 -5.47
CA SER A 10 4.57 -17.64 -4.21
C SER A 10 4.51 -16.36 -3.40
N VAL A 11 3.28 -15.89 -3.12
CA VAL A 11 3.03 -14.69 -2.30
C VAL A 11 2.06 -15.00 -1.18
N GLY A 12 2.33 -14.47 0.00
CA GLY A 12 1.43 -14.57 1.13
C GLY A 12 1.43 -13.31 1.98
N GLY A 13 0.60 -13.32 3.00
CA GLY A 13 0.51 -12.23 3.97
C GLY A 13 0.19 -12.77 5.35
N CYS A 14 0.78 -12.18 6.39
CA CYS A 14 0.39 -12.48 7.77
C CYS A 14 0.28 -11.21 8.62
N LEU A 15 -0.62 -11.25 9.60
CA LEU A 15 -0.75 -10.17 10.57
C LEU A 15 0.30 -10.32 11.67
N THR A 16 0.90 -9.21 12.05
CA THR A 16 1.85 -9.14 13.16
C THR A 16 1.30 -8.27 14.29
N ARG A 17 2.03 -8.21 15.41
CA ARG A 17 1.67 -7.38 16.56
C ARG A 17 1.66 -5.88 16.26
N GLN A 18 2.36 -5.44 15.21
CA GLN A 18 2.56 -4.03 14.87
C GLN A 18 2.24 -3.72 13.40
N GLY A 19 1.77 -4.69 12.62
CA GLY A 19 1.34 -4.45 11.25
C GLY A 19 1.08 -5.74 10.51
N LEU A 20 1.63 -5.86 9.31
CA LEU A 20 1.53 -7.06 8.50
C LEU A 20 2.87 -7.34 7.79
N ASP A 21 3.14 -8.60 7.54
CA ASP A 21 4.26 -9.01 6.68
C ASP A 21 3.68 -9.45 5.35
N ILE A 22 4.23 -8.92 4.25
CA ILE A 22 4.06 -9.48 2.91
C ILE A 22 5.18 -10.50 2.71
N ILE A 23 4.84 -11.71 2.30
CA ILE A 23 5.78 -12.81 2.14
C ILE A 23 5.92 -13.09 0.64
N VAL A 24 7.10 -12.91 0.08
CA VAL A 24 7.38 -13.23 -1.34
C VAL A 24 8.51 -14.24 -1.37
N GLU A 25 8.27 -15.43 -1.94
CA GLU A 25 9.26 -16.51 -2.02
C GLU A 25 9.94 -16.79 -0.65
N GLN A 26 9.11 -16.95 0.39
CA GLN A 26 9.52 -17.20 1.78
C GLN A 26 10.26 -16.03 2.47
N ARG A 27 10.49 -14.91 1.79
CA ARG A 27 11.08 -13.70 2.37
C ARG A 27 10.01 -12.75 2.86
N LYS A 28 10.22 -12.18 4.05
CA LYS A 28 9.26 -11.27 4.69
C LYS A 28 9.62 -9.81 4.41
N PHE A 29 8.62 -9.05 4.02
CA PHE A 29 8.65 -7.61 3.80
C PHE A 29 7.66 -6.96 4.78
N PRO A 30 8.13 -6.44 5.92
CA PRO A 30 7.26 -5.94 6.97
C PRO A 30 6.70 -4.56 6.63
N ILE A 31 5.39 -4.38 6.82
CA ILE A 31 4.71 -3.09 6.85
C ILE A 31 4.33 -2.79 8.30
N VAL A 32 5.00 -1.79 8.88
CA VAL A 32 4.90 -1.46 10.30
C VAL A 32 4.02 -0.23 10.48
N TYR A 33 2.99 -0.34 11.32
CA TYR A 33 2.12 0.77 11.70
C TYR A 33 2.42 1.24 13.14
N PRO A 34 2.01 2.45 13.52
CA PRO A 34 2.07 2.89 14.91
C PRO A 34 1.30 1.91 15.82
N LYS A 35 1.98 1.36 16.83
CA LYS A 35 1.49 0.28 17.69
C LYS A 35 0.09 0.56 18.26
N LYS A 36 -0.14 1.77 18.78
CA LYS A 36 -1.43 2.16 19.38
C LYS A 36 -2.57 2.07 18.36
N ILE A 37 -2.37 2.59 17.15
CA ILE A 37 -3.35 2.60 16.06
C ILE A 37 -3.59 1.17 15.56
N TRP A 38 -2.52 0.42 15.31
CA TRP A 38 -2.65 -0.95 14.83
C TRP A 38 -3.38 -1.81 15.85
N GLN A 39 -3.01 -1.76 17.11
CA GLN A 39 -3.63 -2.57 18.16
C GLN A 39 -5.12 -2.23 18.34
N SER A 40 -5.51 -0.95 18.26
CA SER A 40 -6.92 -0.54 18.32
C SER A 40 -7.72 -0.89 17.07
N THR A 41 -7.08 -1.20 15.95
CA THR A 41 -7.76 -1.50 14.70
C THR A 41 -8.46 -2.88 14.76
N PRO A 42 -9.76 -2.97 14.41
CA PRO A 42 -10.49 -4.23 14.43
C PRO A 42 -9.85 -5.32 13.58
N ILE A 43 -9.88 -6.56 14.07
CA ILE A 43 -9.24 -7.70 13.39
C ILE A 43 -9.80 -7.95 11.98
N TRP A 44 -11.09 -7.70 11.77
CA TRP A 44 -11.71 -7.84 10.45
C TRP A 44 -11.14 -6.84 9.46
N LEU A 45 -10.85 -5.60 9.89
CA LEU A 45 -10.29 -4.55 9.05
C LEU A 45 -8.82 -4.83 8.75
N LYS A 46 -8.06 -5.35 9.73
CA LYS A 46 -6.68 -5.82 9.51
C LYS A 46 -6.62 -6.92 8.45
N LYS A 47 -7.54 -7.90 8.54
CA LYS A 47 -7.69 -8.97 7.56
C LYS A 47 -8.08 -8.43 6.18
N PHE A 48 -9.03 -7.50 6.12
CA PHE A 48 -9.39 -6.83 4.88
C PHE A 48 -8.19 -6.11 4.24
N LEU A 49 -7.44 -5.34 5.03
CA LEU A 49 -6.23 -4.66 4.58
C LEU A 49 -5.17 -5.65 4.10
N LEU A 50 -4.99 -6.78 4.79
CA LEU A 50 -4.03 -7.80 4.41
C LEU A 50 -4.24 -8.32 2.99
N ASP A 51 -5.47 -8.69 2.61
CA ASP A 51 -5.72 -9.22 1.26
C ASP A 51 -5.45 -8.16 0.19
N ASN A 52 -5.97 -6.95 0.41
CA ASN A 52 -5.88 -5.88 -0.57
C ASN A 52 -4.44 -5.37 -0.73
N LEU A 53 -3.72 -5.13 0.38
CA LEU A 53 -2.35 -4.65 0.34
C LEU A 53 -1.38 -5.71 -0.19
N THR A 54 -1.56 -6.98 0.19
CA THR A 54 -0.71 -8.05 -0.36
C THR A 54 -0.79 -8.05 -1.88
N PHE A 55 -1.99 -7.98 -2.45
CA PHE A 55 -2.14 -7.92 -3.91
C PHE A 55 -1.63 -6.60 -4.51
N ALA A 56 -2.00 -5.45 -3.93
CA ALA A 56 -1.61 -4.14 -4.43
C ALA A 56 -0.10 -4.03 -4.62
N GLU A 57 0.67 -4.47 -3.62
CA GLU A 57 2.14 -4.37 -3.61
C GLU A 57 2.84 -5.40 -4.50
N THR A 58 2.19 -6.53 -4.84
CA THR A 58 2.90 -7.66 -5.49
C THR A 58 2.37 -8.09 -6.85
N HIS A 59 1.19 -7.65 -7.28
CA HIS A 59 0.54 -8.17 -8.49
C HIS A 59 1.32 -7.93 -9.79
N TYR A 60 2.19 -6.91 -9.83
CA TYR A 60 3.07 -6.63 -10.96
C TYR A 60 4.43 -7.38 -10.89
N LEU A 61 4.80 -7.93 -9.73
CA LEU A 61 6.11 -8.59 -9.54
C LEU A 61 6.39 -9.74 -10.52
N PRO A 62 5.42 -10.58 -10.92
CA PRO A 62 5.68 -11.60 -11.94
C PRO A 62 6.25 -11.03 -13.24
N LEU A 63 5.79 -9.85 -13.64
CA LEU A 63 6.28 -9.18 -14.84
C LEU A 63 7.78 -8.86 -14.70
N MET A 64 8.15 -8.28 -13.56
CA MET A 64 9.54 -7.90 -13.25
C MET A 64 10.45 -9.13 -13.09
N LEU A 65 9.95 -10.17 -12.42
CA LEU A 65 10.69 -11.39 -12.11
C LEU A 65 10.59 -12.46 -13.21
N LYS A 66 9.95 -12.14 -14.34
CA LYS A 66 9.74 -13.03 -15.51
C LYS A 66 9.08 -14.37 -15.12
N LYS A 67 8.07 -14.29 -14.26
CA LYS A 67 7.18 -15.40 -13.86
C LYS A 67 5.91 -15.39 -14.72
N SER A 68 5.21 -16.52 -14.79
CA SER A 68 3.95 -16.65 -15.52
C SER A 68 2.73 -16.23 -14.70
N GLY A 69 2.88 -16.04 -13.38
CA GLY A 69 1.76 -15.74 -12.51
C GLY A 69 2.13 -15.62 -11.03
N VAL A 70 1.12 -15.49 -10.17
CA VAL A 70 1.22 -15.48 -8.70
C VAL A 70 0.24 -16.47 -8.11
N ASP A 71 0.71 -17.21 -7.11
CA ASP A 71 -0.13 -17.97 -6.20
C ASP A 71 -0.18 -17.27 -4.84
N TYR A 72 -1.35 -16.68 -4.53
CA TYR A 72 -1.59 -15.95 -3.29
C TYR A 72 -2.14 -16.85 -2.20
N SER A 73 -1.54 -16.80 -1.00
CA SER A 73 -2.09 -17.41 0.21
C SER A 73 -3.21 -16.59 0.86
N THR A 74 -3.57 -15.44 0.28
CA THR A 74 -4.63 -14.54 0.76
C THR A 74 -5.95 -14.78 0.02
N ASN A 75 -7.03 -14.13 0.46
CA ASN A 75 -8.29 -14.15 -0.26
C ASN A 75 -8.24 -13.23 -1.49
N TYR A 76 -9.21 -13.38 -2.39
CA TYR A 76 -9.41 -12.45 -3.49
C TYR A 76 -9.52 -11.00 -2.98
N PRO A 77 -8.76 -10.04 -3.53
CA PRO A 77 -8.75 -8.66 -3.07
C PRO A 77 -9.98 -7.93 -3.58
N LEU A 78 -10.70 -7.23 -2.68
CA LEU A 78 -11.89 -6.48 -3.07
C LEU A 78 -11.57 -5.34 -4.08
N PHE A 79 -10.41 -4.72 -3.92
CA PHE A 79 -9.97 -3.60 -4.75
C PHE A 79 -9.08 -4.01 -5.94
N GLU A 80 -9.04 -5.31 -6.26
CA GLU A 80 -8.32 -5.83 -7.43
C GLU A 80 -8.59 -5.00 -8.71
N PRO A 81 -9.83 -4.64 -9.09
CA PRO A 81 -10.08 -3.90 -10.32
C PRO A 81 -9.43 -2.50 -10.33
N ILE A 82 -9.31 -1.87 -9.16
CA ILE A 82 -8.69 -0.55 -9.01
C ILE A 82 -7.17 -0.68 -9.22
N PHE A 83 -6.55 -1.64 -8.55
CA PHE A 83 -5.12 -1.88 -8.66
C PHE A 83 -4.74 -2.31 -10.07
N TYR A 84 -5.52 -3.21 -10.68
CA TYR A 84 -5.34 -3.65 -12.05
C TYR A 84 -5.40 -2.45 -13.01
N LYS A 85 -6.45 -1.62 -12.93
CA LYS A 85 -6.59 -0.44 -13.80
C LYS A 85 -5.42 0.55 -13.64
N ASN A 86 -5.01 0.84 -12.40
CA ASN A 86 -3.87 1.73 -12.16
C ASN A 86 -2.60 1.19 -12.82
N GLN A 87 -2.33 -0.10 -12.63
CA GLN A 87 -1.15 -0.75 -13.20
C GLN A 87 -1.16 -0.75 -14.73
N LEU A 88 -2.33 -0.94 -15.38
CA LEU A 88 -2.43 -0.84 -16.85
C LEU A 88 -2.00 0.54 -17.36
N LEU A 89 -2.43 1.60 -16.67
CA LEU A 89 -2.09 2.97 -17.04
C LEU A 89 -0.60 3.26 -16.82
N ASP A 90 -0.04 2.78 -15.71
CA ASP A 90 1.37 2.97 -15.38
C ASP A 90 2.30 2.23 -16.35
N MET A 91 1.94 1.02 -16.77
CA MET A 91 2.77 0.21 -17.68
C MET A 91 3.07 0.91 -19.00
N LEU A 92 2.11 1.65 -19.57
CA LEU A 92 2.31 2.38 -20.83
C LEU A 92 3.39 3.46 -20.68
N ILE A 93 3.46 4.11 -19.53
CA ILE A 93 4.47 5.12 -19.22
C ILE A 93 5.82 4.44 -18.96
N CYS A 94 5.84 3.33 -18.24
CA CYS A 94 7.06 2.53 -18.01
C CYS A 94 7.67 2.06 -19.34
N GLU A 95 6.87 1.54 -20.27
CA GLU A 95 7.35 1.07 -21.58
C GLU A 95 8.06 2.17 -22.37
N LYS A 96 7.47 3.38 -22.36
CA LYS A 96 8.06 4.56 -23.00
C LYS A 96 9.39 4.94 -22.35
N THR A 97 9.45 4.90 -21.02
CA THR A 97 10.64 5.26 -20.23
C THR A 97 11.78 4.25 -20.47
N ASP A 98 11.45 2.97 -20.50
CA ASP A 98 12.40 1.87 -20.72
C ASP A 98 12.78 1.67 -22.20
N LYS A 99 12.20 2.47 -23.10
CA LYS A 99 12.41 2.40 -24.57
C LYS A 99 12.14 1.00 -25.14
N VAL A 100 11.17 0.30 -24.57
CA VAL A 100 10.73 -1.02 -25.06
C VAL A 100 9.58 -0.86 -26.06
N LYS A 101 9.25 -1.94 -26.77
CA LYS A 101 8.12 -1.95 -27.70
C LYS A 101 6.83 -1.59 -26.97
N PRO A 102 6.00 -0.69 -27.51
CA PRO A 102 4.67 -0.42 -26.96
C PRO A 102 3.87 -1.71 -26.80
N LEU A 103 3.07 -1.78 -25.74
CA LEU A 103 2.19 -2.90 -25.37
C LEU A 103 2.91 -4.20 -24.98
N SER A 104 4.25 -4.20 -24.90
CA SER A 104 5.01 -5.40 -24.55
C SER A 104 4.83 -5.83 -23.09
N TYR A 105 4.82 -4.90 -22.15
CA TYR A 105 4.52 -5.13 -20.74
C TYR A 105 3.04 -5.39 -20.54
N LEU A 106 2.19 -4.61 -21.20
CA LEU A 106 0.74 -4.80 -21.15
C LEU A 106 0.35 -6.22 -21.55
N ARG A 107 0.83 -6.69 -22.71
CA ARG A 107 0.55 -8.05 -23.21
C ARG A 107 1.04 -9.11 -22.23
N ARG A 108 2.23 -8.94 -21.65
CA ARG A 108 2.78 -9.89 -20.67
C ARG A 108 1.94 -9.91 -19.39
N PHE A 109 1.48 -8.75 -18.94
CA PHE A 109 0.65 -8.61 -17.75
C PHE A 109 -0.74 -9.24 -17.92
N TYR A 110 -1.39 -9.04 -19.07
CA TYR A 110 -2.66 -9.71 -19.39
C TYR A 110 -2.54 -11.24 -19.44
N ASN A 111 -1.36 -11.76 -19.76
CA ASN A 111 -1.10 -13.20 -19.80
C ASN A 111 -0.68 -13.79 -18.44
N LEU A 112 -0.66 -12.98 -17.37
CA LEU A 112 -0.37 -13.49 -16.03
C LEU A 112 -1.55 -14.26 -15.46
N THR A 113 -1.26 -15.36 -14.80
CA THR A 113 -2.25 -16.13 -14.03
C THR A 113 -2.21 -15.75 -12.55
N PHE A 114 -3.36 -15.45 -11.96
CA PHE A 114 -3.47 -15.18 -10.52
C PHE A 114 -4.34 -16.26 -9.86
N SER A 115 -3.79 -16.95 -8.86
CA SER A 115 -4.55 -17.87 -8.02
C SER A 115 -4.60 -17.35 -6.58
N PHE A 116 -5.69 -17.63 -5.88
CA PHE A 116 -5.92 -17.18 -4.51
C PHE A 116 -6.36 -18.36 -3.65
N ALA A 117 -6.00 -18.34 -2.36
CA ALA A 117 -6.43 -19.36 -1.41
C ALA A 117 -7.96 -19.45 -1.26
N SER A 118 -8.67 -18.33 -1.52
CA SER A 118 -10.12 -18.29 -1.59
C SER A 118 -10.57 -17.28 -2.65
N SER A 119 -11.54 -17.65 -3.46
CA SER A 119 -12.21 -16.76 -4.43
C SER A 119 -13.16 -15.75 -3.79
N ILE A 120 -13.39 -15.85 -2.47
CA ILE A 120 -14.36 -14.99 -1.77
C ILE A 120 -13.63 -13.80 -1.13
N SER A 121 -13.94 -12.61 -1.63
CA SER A 121 -13.47 -11.35 -1.07
C SER A 121 -14.06 -11.10 0.32
N ARG A 122 -13.22 -10.65 1.25
CA ARG A 122 -13.69 -10.17 2.55
C ARG A 122 -14.30 -8.78 2.38
N TRP A 123 -15.55 -8.61 2.80
CA TRP A 123 -16.21 -7.32 2.82
C TRP A 123 -15.99 -6.61 4.17
N PRO A 124 -15.88 -5.27 4.17
CA PRO A 124 -15.90 -4.51 5.40
C PRO A 124 -17.23 -4.76 6.15
N LYS A 125 -17.16 -5.09 7.44
CA LYS A 125 -18.37 -5.30 8.25
C LYS A 125 -18.95 -3.95 8.66
N ALA A 126 -20.04 -3.54 8.01
CA ALA A 126 -20.68 -2.23 8.23
C ALA A 126 -21.23 -1.99 9.66
N LYS A 127 -21.32 -3.01 10.53
CA LYS A 127 -22.13 -2.92 11.78
C LYS A 127 -21.50 -3.46 13.08
N THR A 128 -20.18 -3.71 13.17
CA THR A 128 -19.62 -4.44 14.34
C THR A 128 -18.45 -3.78 15.07
N GLY A 129 -18.41 -2.45 15.11
CA GLY A 129 -17.46 -1.72 15.96
C GLY A 129 -18.13 -0.52 16.58
N ARG A 130 -17.62 -0.07 17.74
CA ARG A 130 -17.86 1.32 18.19
C ARG A 130 -17.60 2.21 16.96
N PRO A 131 -18.49 3.16 16.62
CA PRO A 131 -18.17 4.12 15.58
C PRO A 131 -16.78 4.66 15.90
N PHE A 132 -15.89 4.71 14.91
CA PHE A 132 -14.61 5.40 15.11
C PHE A 132 -14.96 6.73 15.77
N SER A 133 -14.39 6.99 16.95
CA SER A 133 -14.66 8.20 17.71
C SER A 133 -14.24 9.36 16.83
N PHE A 134 -15.19 9.93 16.10
CA PHE A 134 -14.93 11.01 15.19
C PHE A 134 -14.97 12.28 16.01
N ASP A 135 -13.78 12.85 16.20
CA ASP A 135 -13.69 14.17 16.76
C ASP A 135 -13.75 15.17 15.60
N PRO A 136 -14.81 15.98 15.50
CA PRO A 136 -15.01 16.87 14.35
C PRO A 136 -13.94 17.96 14.25
N LYS A 137 -13.15 18.20 15.30
CA LYS A 137 -12.02 19.12 15.25
C LYS A 137 -10.77 18.46 14.69
N THR A 138 -10.68 17.14 14.64
CA THR A 138 -9.47 16.44 14.18
C THR A 138 -9.48 16.27 12.67
N VAL A 139 -8.46 16.80 12.00
CA VAL A 139 -8.34 16.74 10.53
C VAL A 139 -7.02 16.11 10.14
N VAL A 140 -7.03 15.16 9.21
CA VAL A 140 -5.80 14.58 8.67
C VAL A 140 -5.37 15.39 7.45
N ILE A 141 -4.14 15.92 7.48
CA ILE A 141 -3.59 16.73 6.37
C ILE A 141 -2.48 15.90 5.70
N PRO A 142 -2.62 15.54 4.41
CA PRO A 142 -1.50 15.03 3.63
C PRO A 142 -0.48 16.18 3.47
N PHE A 143 0.61 16.09 4.20
CA PHE A 143 1.58 17.15 4.33
C PHE A 143 2.77 16.88 3.41
N THR A 144 3.11 17.86 2.57
CA THR A 144 4.17 17.70 1.56
C THR A 144 5.30 18.72 1.72
N PHE A 145 5.17 19.65 2.68
CA PHE A 145 5.96 20.89 2.75
C PHE A 145 5.76 21.86 1.57
N GLY A 146 4.81 21.57 0.69
CA GLY A 146 4.35 22.53 -0.33
C GLY A 146 3.62 23.69 0.33
N LYS A 147 3.59 24.84 -0.35
CA LYS A 147 2.92 26.06 0.11
C LYS A 147 1.47 25.80 0.47
N GLU A 148 0.80 24.98 -0.33
CA GLU A 148 -0.59 24.59 -0.18
C GLU A 148 -0.79 23.82 1.13
N SER A 149 0.04 22.79 1.40
CA SER A 149 -0.04 22.02 2.64
C SER A 149 0.28 22.83 3.90
N LEU A 150 1.20 23.80 3.79
CA LEU A 150 1.53 24.74 4.86
C LEU A 150 0.37 25.71 5.14
N THR A 151 -0.23 26.27 4.08
CA THR A 151 -1.40 27.14 4.20
C THR A 151 -2.60 26.38 4.77
N THR A 152 -2.86 25.14 4.34
CA THR A 152 -3.93 24.31 4.92
C THR A 152 -3.68 24.02 6.40
N LEU A 153 -2.42 23.76 6.79
CA LEU A 153 -2.04 23.60 8.19
C LEU A 153 -2.31 24.87 9.00
N ALA A 154 -1.80 26.02 8.54
CA ALA A 154 -1.97 27.30 9.22
C ALA A 154 -3.44 27.67 9.39
N LEU A 155 -4.24 27.56 8.32
CA LEU A 155 -5.68 27.84 8.36
C LEU A 155 -6.40 26.91 9.33
N SER A 156 -6.06 25.61 9.32
CA SER A 156 -6.67 24.63 10.23
C SER A 156 -6.44 25.00 11.70
N LEU A 157 -5.23 25.44 12.03
CA LEU A 157 -4.90 25.91 13.38
C LEU A 157 -5.66 27.19 13.74
N GLU A 158 -5.73 28.15 12.81
CA GLU A 158 -6.42 29.43 13.00
C GLU A 158 -7.91 29.27 13.30
N ILE A 159 -8.59 28.34 12.60
CA ILE A 159 -10.02 28.07 12.82
C ILE A 159 -10.28 27.09 13.98
N GLY A 160 -9.25 26.72 14.76
CA GLY A 160 -9.39 25.90 15.97
C GLY A 160 -9.54 24.40 15.71
N LEU A 161 -9.11 23.90 14.56
CA LEU A 161 -9.00 22.47 14.28
C LEU A 161 -7.68 21.91 14.85
N ARG A 162 -7.61 20.59 14.95
CA ARG A 162 -6.47 19.80 15.42
C ARG A 162 -5.92 18.96 14.27
N PRO A 163 -4.99 19.51 13.49
CA PRO A 163 -4.43 18.81 12.35
C PRO A 163 -3.52 17.65 12.79
N VAL A 164 -3.67 16.51 12.12
CA VAL A 164 -2.77 15.36 12.19
C VAL A 164 -2.04 15.30 10.85
N LEU A 165 -0.77 15.64 10.85
CA LEU A 165 0.04 15.67 9.64
C LEU A 165 0.40 14.25 9.21
N PHE A 166 0.04 13.88 7.99
CA PHE A 166 0.46 12.65 7.33
C PHE A 166 1.50 12.98 6.27
N TYR A 167 2.76 12.63 6.54
CA TYR A 167 3.86 12.82 5.61
C TYR A 167 4.22 11.48 4.96
N SER A 168 4.10 11.41 3.63
CA SER A 168 4.59 10.27 2.85
C SER A 168 6.05 10.52 2.47
N GLN A 169 6.95 9.66 2.94
CA GLN A 169 8.37 9.79 2.67
C GLN A 169 8.70 9.29 1.26
N GLU A 170 9.33 10.15 0.46
CA GLU A 170 9.91 9.74 -0.81
C GLU A 170 11.31 9.14 -0.60
N PRO A 171 11.61 7.97 -1.17
CA PRO A 171 12.87 7.25 -0.92
C PRO A 171 14.11 7.89 -1.58
N VAL A 172 13.93 8.90 -2.44
CA VAL A 172 14.97 9.36 -3.38
C VAL A 172 15.82 10.52 -2.81
N GLN A 173 15.43 11.14 -1.68
CA GLN A 173 16.04 12.38 -1.18
C GLN A 173 16.29 12.40 0.35
N PRO A 174 17.29 11.64 0.85
CA PRO A 174 17.49 11.44 2.29
C PRO A 174 17.94 12.70 3.05
N TYR A 175 18.64 13.63 2.40
CA TYR A 175 19.08 14.89 3.03
C TYR A 175 17.89 15.83 3.30
N GLU A 176 17.08 16.08 2.28
CA GLU A 176 15.89 16.92 2.38
C GLU A 176 14.89 16.33 3.38
N GLU A 177 14.76 15.02 3.39
CA GLU A 177 13.97 14.28 4.37
C GLU A 177 14.44 14.53 5.82
N SER A 178 15.74 14.46 6.08
CA SER A 178 16.30 14.70 7.41
C SER A 178 16.04 16.13 7.89
N TYR A 179 16.08 17.10 6.97
CA TYR A 179 15.69 18.48 7.26
C TYR A 179 14.18 18.59 7.56
N LYS A 180 13.32 18.05 6.70
CA LYS A 180 11.86 18.04 6.84
C LYS A 180 11.42 17.39 8.17
N LYS A 181 11.98 16.22 8.52
CA LYS A 181 11.68 15.55 9.80
C LYS A 181 11.99 16.42 11.01
N ARG A 182 13.10 17.17 11.00
CA ARG A 182 13.43 18.13 12.07
C ARG A 182 12.38 19.24 12.18
N GLN A 183 11.94 19.79 11.06
CA GLN A 183 10.92 20.85 11.02
C GLN A 183 9.52 20.34 11.47
N LEU A 184 9.15 19.12 11.12
CA LEU A 184 7.91 18.50 11.64
C LEU A 184 7.95 18.32 13.16
N ALA A 185 9.11 17.94 13.71
CA ALA A 185 9.28 17.80 15.16
C ALA A 185 9.15 19.12 15.91
N SER A 186 9.54 20.26 15.31
CA SER A 186 9.31 21.58 15.92
C SER A 186 7.85 22.03 15.85
N LEU A 187 7.09 21.61 14.84
CA LEU A 187 5.67 21.96 14.67
C LEU A 187 4.71 21.14 15.54
N SER A 188 5.19 20.04 16.13
CA SER A 188 4.39 19.14 16.97
C SER A 188 4.57 19.38 18.48
N ARG A 189 5.22 20.49 18.86
CA ARG A 189 5.26 21.05 20.21
C ARG A 189 4.21 22.14 20.36
#